data_AF-A0A7S0VBN0-F1
#
_entry.id   AF-A0A7S0VBN0-F1
#
_cell.length_a   1.000
_cell.length_b   1.000
_cell.length_c   1.000
_cell.angle_alpha   90.00
_cell.angle_beta   90.00
_cell.angle_gamma   90.00
#
_symmetry.space_group_name_H-M   'P 1'
#
loop_
_entity.id
_entity.type
_entity.pdbx_description
1 polymer ?
#
loop_
_entity_poly.entity_id
_entity_poly.type
_entity_poly.pdbx_seq_one_letter_code
_entity_poly.pdbx_strand_id
1 'polypeptide(L)'
;MSKGALSKGVNSLTLVLICVLSFSLRLFSVVKYESVIHEFDPYFNYRVTKFLSENGFYSLWNWFDDQTWYPLGRVIGGTVYPGLIYTAGVMYKVLHFLNIPIHVQEVCVFTAPLFSALCALACYGLVRQARGPSAALLAALFMGTVPTYMSRSVGGSYDNEGVAIFALVNCFYRFVKAVNTGTLLDAMFLCLAYLYMVMSWGGYSFVINLIPLYALVMIVFGRMSARLYIAFAPLVAIGTLCACSIPVVGFNAVLMSEHFGSFLVFGVMHVYLFIGFIRRRLSRRHFQTLLIAVLLLAVAVFAFAVLTIAAYVLKSPTLGWTGRSMTLLDPTYASRFVPIIASVSEHQPTQWSSYLTDLHILVTFAPLGLISCIRTSSDATFFLVMYGLTAAYFSGVMIRLMLVLGPAVCCLAAVGISDILNIAFASVKGMSLSMDLLGEE
;
A
#
# COMPACT_ATOMS: atom_id res chain seq x y z
N MET A 1 -17.15 -30.75 -19.49
CA MET A 1 -16.55 -29.43 -19.21
C MET A 1 -15.03 -29.57 -19.24
N SER A 2 -14.32 -28.74 -20.02
CA SER A 2 -12.85 -28.74 -20.05
C SER A 2 -12.29 -28.55 -18.63
N LYS A 3 -11.25 -29.32 -18.24
CA LYS A 3 -10.60 -29.27 -16.91
C LYS A 3 -10.24 -27.82 -16.48
N GLY A 4 -9.99 -26.93 -17.45
CA GLY A 4 -9.72 -25.51 -17.21
C GLY A 4 -10.94 -24.67 -16.80
N ALA A 5 -12.15 -25.02 -17.25
CA ALA A 5 -13.37 -24.33 -16.84
C ALA A 5 -13.77 -24.68 -15.40
N LEU A 6 -13.61 -25.95 -15.01
CA LEU A 6 -13.86 -26.40 -13.63
C LEU A 6 -12.88 -25.74 -12.65
N SER A 7 -11.58 -25.68 -12.98
CA SER A 7 -10.58 -25.01 -12.15
C SER A 7 -10.86 -23.52 -11.96
N LYS A 8 -11.29 -22.81 -13.02
CA LYS A 8 -11.70 -21.40 -12.91
C LYS A 8 -12.94 -21.24 -12.03
N GLY A 9 -13.93 -22.12 -12.18
CA GLY A 9 -15.14 -22.11 -11.36
C GLY A 9 -14.84 -22.30 -9.87
N VAL A 10 -14.00 -23.27 -9.52
CA VAL A 10 -13.57 -23.51 -8.14
C VAL A 10 -12.85 -22.29 -7.56
N ASN A 11 -11.90 -21.70 -8.30
CA ASN A 11 -11.17 -20.52 -7.83
C ASN A 11 -12.10 -19.33 -7.54
N SER A 12 -13.08 -19.07 -8.43
CA SER A 12 -14.04 -18.00 -8.23
C SER A 12 -14.95 -18.27 -7.03
N LEU A 13 -15.42 -19.51 -6.86
CA LEU A 13 -16.24 -19.89 -5.70
C LEU A 13 -15.46 -19.73 -4.39
N THR A 14 -14.21 -20.19 -4.34
CA THR A 14 -13.35 -20.02 -3.16
C THR A 14 -13.12 -18.55 -2.82
N LEU A 15 -12.94 -17.68 -3.81
CA LEU A 15 -12.81 -16.24 -3.58
C LEU A 15 -14.08 -15.61 -2.99
N VAL A 16 -15.26 -16.01 -3.50
CA VAL A 16 -16.54 -15.54 -2.95
C VAL A 16 -16.67 -15.99 -1.49
N LEU A 17 -16.34 -17.25 -1.18
CA LEU A 17 -16.36 -17.76 0.18
C LEU A 17 -15.39 -17.00 1.10
N ILE A 18 -14.18 -16.67 0.62
CA ILE A 18 -13.22 -15.85 1.37
C ILE A 18 -13.77 -14.45 1.63
N CYS A 19 -14.43 -13.82 0.66
CA CYS A 19 -15.04 -12.50 0.82
C CYS A 19 -16.15 -12.53 1.87
N VAL A 20 -17.04 -13.54 1.80
CA VAL A 20 -18.11 -13.74 2.78
C VAL A 20 -17.52 -14.00 4.17
N LEU A 21 -16.51 -14.86 4.28
CA LEU A 21 -15.83 -15.13 5.55
C LEU A 21 -15.20 -13.86 6.14
N SER A 22 -14.48 -13.09 5.32
CA SER A 22 -13.83 -11.85 5.75
C SER A 22 -14.83 -10.82 6.27
N PHE A 23 -15.98 -10.70 5.61
CA PHE A 23 -17.08 -9.82 6.04
C PHE A 23 -17.70 -10.32 7.35
N SER A 24 -18.08 -11.59 7.44
CA SER A 24 -18.76 -12.17 8.60
C SER A 24 -17.92 -12.12 9.87
N LEU A 25 -16.60 -12.36 9.78
CA LEU A 25 -15.69 -12.28 10.94
C LEU A 25 -15.59 -10.88 11.56
N ARG A 26 -15.98 -9.82 10.84
CA ARG A 26 -15.93 -8.43 11.32
C ARG A 26 -17.24 -7.95 11.93
N LEU A 27 -18.29 -8.78 11.90
CA LEU A 27 -19.61 -8.43 12.43
C LEU A 27 -19.80 -8.80 13.90
N PHE A 28 -18.83 -9.42 14.56
CA PHE A 28 -19.00 -9.89 15.95
C PHE A 28 -19.38 -8.78 16.93
N SER A 29 -18.84 -7.56 16.78
CA SER A 29 -19.24 -6.42 17.62
C SER A 29 -20.71 -6.05 17.40
N VAL A 30 -21.13 -5.95 16.14
CA VAL A 30 -22.49 -5.56 15.73
C VAL A 30 -23.51 -6.64 16.13
N VAL A 31 -23.15 -7.92 16.06
CA VAL A 31 -24.04 -9.02 16.45
C VAL A 31 -24.17 -9.15 17.97
N LYS A 32 -23.09 -8.91 18.71
CA LYS A 32 -23.08 -9.03 20.18
C LYS A 32 -23.69 -7.80 20.86
N TYR A 33 -23.49 -6.63 20.28
CA TYR A 33 -23.95 -5.35 20.80
C TYR A 33 -24.90 -4.71 19.77
N GLU A 34 -24.86 -3.38 19.64
CA GLU A 34 -25.66 -2.63 18.68
C GLU A 34 -24.80 -2.10 17.53
N SER A 35 -25.44 -1.73 16.42
CA SER A 35 -24.80 -1.09 15.25
C SER A 35 -24.41 0.37 15.54
N VAL A 36 -23.46 0.55 16.44
CA VAL A 36 -22.97 1.86 16.88
C VAL A 36 -21.50 2.02 16.49
N ILE A 37 -21.10 3.28 16.30
CA ILE A 37 -19.72 3.63 16.02
C ILE A 37 -18.88 3.49 17.28
N HIS A 38 -17.74 2.82 17.15
CA HIS A 38 -16.81 2.54 18.23
C HIS A 38 -15.60 3.46 18.17
N GLU A 39 -14.88 3.57 19.29
CA GLU A 39 -13.70 4.43 19.47
C GLU A 39 -14.01 5.94 19.37
N PHE A 40 -13.00 6.78 19.62
CA PHE A 40 -13.16 8.23 19.66
C PHE A 40 -13.04 8.89 18.27
N ASP A 41 -12.04 8.47 17.48
CA ASP A 41 -11.72 9.06 16.17
C ASP A 41 -12.87 8.93 15.14
N PRO A 42 -13.56 7.78 15.03
CA PRO A 42 -14.61 7.58 14.01
C PRO A 42 -15.83 8.51 14.14
N TYR A 43 -16.11 9.07 15.32
CA TYR A 43 -17.22 10.02 15.50
C TYR A 43 -17.03 11.30 14.67
N PHE A 44 -15.78 11.76 14.54
CA PHE A 44 -15.48 12.90 13.67
C PHE A 44 -15.79 12.55 12.22
N ASN A 45 -15.28 11.42 11.73
CA ASN A 45 -15.51 10.98 10.35
C ASN A 45 -17.02 10.82 10.06
N TYR A 46 -17.78 10.26 11.00
CA TYR A 46 -19.23 10.10 10.87
C TYR A 46 -19.96 11.44 10.79
N ARG A 47 -19.62 12.42 11.64
CA ARG A 47 -20.21 13.75 11.59
C ARG A 47 -19.99 14.42 10.23
N VAL A 48 -18.79 14.28 9.68
CA VAL A 48 -18.45 14.83 8.35
C VAL A 48 -19.22 14.10 7.25
N THR A 49 -19.37 12.77 7.34
CA THR A 49 -20.17 11.99 6.38
C THR A 49 -21.67 12.32 6.46
N LYS A 50 -22.20 12.55 7.66
CA LYS A 50 -23.58 13.03 7.86
C LYS A 50 -23.78 14.40 7.19
N PHE A 51 -22.84 15.33 7.39
CA PHE A 51 -22.87 16.63 6.72
C PHE A 51 -22.84 16.48 5.19
N LEU A 52 -22.01 15.57 4.65
CA LEU A 52 -21.96 15.28 3.21
C LEU A 52 -23.30 14.78 2.67
N SER A 53 -23.98 13.91 3.41
CA SER A 53 -25.27 13.35 2.98
C SER A 53 -26.39 14.39 2.96
N GLU A 54 -26.39 15.34 3.90
CA GLU A 54 -27.45 16.34 4.04
C GLU A 54 -27.22 17.56 3.13
N ASN A 55 -25.99 18.08 3.09
CA ASN A 55 -25.68 19.35 2.43
C ASN A 55 -25.00 19.21 1.06
N GLY A 56 -24.51 18.01 0.71
CA GLY A 56 -23.86 17.74 -0.56
C GLY A 56 -22.35 18.00 -0.60
N PHE A 57 -21.77 17.85 -1.79
CA PHE A 57 -20.31 17.81 -1.97
C PHE A 57 -19.65 19.20 -1.90
N TYR A 58 -20.21 20.18 -2.61
CA TYR A 58 -19.63 21.53 -2.69
C TYR A 58 -19.68 22.27 -1.36
N SER A 59 -20.73 22.07 -0.58
CA SER A 59 -20.85 22.61 0.77
C SER A 59 -19.81 21.99 1.70
N LEU A 60 -19.57 20.68 1.61
CA LEU A 60 -18.52 20.02 2.39
C LEU A 60 -17.12 20.55 2.04
N TRP A 61 -16.83 20.77 0.76
CA TRP A 61 -15.54 21.29 0.32
C TRP A 61 -15.20 22.65 0.93
N ASN A 62 -16.22 23.51 1.12
CA ASN A 62 -16.08 24.84 1.70
C ASN A 62 -16.52 24.90 3.17
N TRP A 63 -16.65 23.75 3.84
CA TRP A 63 -17.21 23.72 5.19
C TRP A 63 -16.21 24.23 6.23
N PHE A 64 -16.63 25.28 6.93
CA PHE A 64 -16.00 25.77 8.16
C PHE A 64 -16.85 25.34 9.36
N ASP A 65 -16.24 24.61 10.28
CA ASP A 65 -16.88 24.14 11.51
C ASP A 65 -16.54 25.08 12.66
N ASP A 66 -17.56 25.80 13.13
CA ASP A 66 -17.51 26.73 14.26
C ASP A 66 -17.73 26.04 15.61
N GLN A 67 -18.18 24.77 15.61
CA GLN A 67 -18.46 24.01 16.83
C GLN A 67 -17.23 23.31 17.41
N THR A 68 -16.15 23.15 16.62
CA THR A 68 -14.90 22.54 17.08
C THR A 68 -13.80 23.60 17.22
N TRP A 69 -12.88 23.38 18.17
CA TRP A 69 -11.75 24.29 18.41
C TRP A 69 -12.17 25.73 18.75
N TYR A 70 -13.13 25.93 19.65
CA TYR A 70 -13.46 27.26 20.16
C TYR A 70 -12.22 27.92 20.81
N PRO A 71 -11.83 29.15 20.44
CA PRO A 71 -12.53 30.15 19.61
C PRO A 71 -12.10 30.23 18.12
N LEU A 72 -11.20 29.37 17.66
CA LEU A 72 -10.60 29.44 16.31
C LEU A 72 -11.52 28.88 15.21
N GLY A 73 -12.26 27.81 15.50
CA GLY A 73 -12.95 27.01 14.48
C GLY A 73 -12.00 26.13 13.66
N ARG A 74 -12.55 25.28 12.79
CA ARG A 74 -11.78 24.38 11.91
C ARG A 74 -12.31 24.36 10.48
N VAL A 75 -11.45 24.63 9.50
CA VAL A 75 -11.76 24.43 8.08
C VAL A 75 -11.69 22.93 7.76
N ILE A 76 -12.83 22.26 7.55
CA ILE A 76 -12.85 20.80 7.39
C ILE A 76 -12.43 20.38 5.99
N GLY A 77 -12.94 21.05 4.95
CA GLY A 77 -12.61 20.70 3.56
C GLY A 77 -11.12 20.75 3.22
N GLY A 78 -10.36 21.61 3.92
CA GLY A 78 -8.91 21.75 3.76
C GLY A 78 -8.05 20.89 4.68
N THR A 79 -8.61 20.28 5.73
CA THR A 79 -7.83 19.64 6.81
C THR A 79 -8.15 18.16 7.03
N VAL A 80 -8.97 17.56 6.17
CA VAL A 80 -9.40 16.15 6.28
C VAL A 80 -9.22 15.42 4.97
N TYR A 81 -8.70 14.19 5.05
CA TYR A 81 -8.61 13.27 3.94
C TYR A 81 -10.02 12.83 3.51
N PRO A 82 -10.50 13.22 2.32
CA PRO A 82 -11.91 13.05 2.00
C PRO A 82 -12.28 11.63 1.51
N GLY A 83 -11.31 10.75 1.31
CA GLY A 83 -11.49 9.45 0.64
C GLY A 83 -12.50 8.54 1.33
N LEU A 84 -12.42 8.39 2.65
CA LEU A 84 -13.37 7.60 3.44
C LEU A 84 -14.79 8.18 3.36
N ILE A 85 -14.90 9.50 3.52
CA ILE A 85 -16.15 10.24 3.56
C ILE A 85 -16.85 10.18 2.18
N TYR A 86 -16.10 10.40 1.10
CA TYR A 86 -16.62 10.30 -0.26
C TYR A 86 -17.02 8.88 -0.63
N THR A 87 -16.24 7.89 -0.19
CA THR A 87 -16.58 6.48 -0.39
C THR A 87 -17.93 6.14 0.25
N ALA A 88 -18.12 6.48 1.53
CA ALA A 88 -19.38 6.24 2.22
C ALA A 88 -20.53 7.07 1.63
N GLY A 89 -20.29 8.33 1.25
CA GLY A 89 -21.30 9.19 0.63
C GLY A 89 -21.75 8.69 -0.74
N VAL A 90 -20.84 8.14 -1.55
CA VAL A 90 -21.18 7.49 -2.83
C VAL A 90 -21.97 6.20 -2.59
N MET A 91 -21.55 5.37 -1.63
CA MET A 91 -22.29 4.16 -1.26
C MET A 91 -23.73 4.51 -0.83
N TYR A 92 -23.90 5.52 0.01
CA TYR A 92 -25.19 6.02 0.45
C TYR A 92 -26.07 6.49 -0.73
N LYS A 93 -25.52 7.30 -1.64
CA LYS A 93 -26.27 7.78 -2.83
C LYS A 93 -26.66 6.65 -3.77
N VAL A 94 -25.79 5.66 -3.98
CA VAL A 94 -26.09 4.50 -4.84
C VAL A 94 -27.20 3.65 -4.21
N LEU A 95 -27.18 3.43 -2.89
CA LEU A 95 -28.24 2.69 -2.18
C LEU A 95 -29.59 3.42 -2.26
N HIS A 96 -29.60 4.74 -2.09
CA HIS A 96 -30.81 5.56 -2.25
C HIS A 96 -31.31 5.60 -3.69
N PHE A 97 -30.41 5.63 -4.69
CA PHE A 97 -30.78 5.52 -6.10
C PHE A 97 -31.45 4.17 -6.43
N LEU A 98 -31.05 3.10 -5.73
CA LEU A 98 -31.68 1.78 -5.82
C LEU A 98 -32.93 1.63 -4.95
N ASN A 99 -33.44 2.73 -4.36
CA ASN A 99 -34.60 2.77 -3.47
C ASN A 99 -34.45 1.87 -2.21
N ILE A 100 -33.24 1.74 -1.68
CA ILE A 100 -32.98 1.04 -0.41
C ILE A 100 -32.77 2.10 0.68
N PRO A 101 -33.79 2.43 1.51
CA PRO A 101 -33.70 3.51 2.48
C PRO A 101 -32.90 3.07 3.72
N ILE A 102 -31.58 3.22 3.66
CA ILE A 102 -30.66 2.89 4.76
C ILE A 102 -30.16 4.19 5.40
N HIS A 103 -30.12 4.22 6.74
CA HIS A 103 -29.57 5.37 7.45
C HIS A 103 -28.05 5.49 7.25
N VAL A 104 -27.51 6.71 7.20
CA VAL A 104 -26.08 6.98 6.94
C VAL A 104 -25.16 6.27 7.93
N GLN A 105 -25.60 6.14 9.19
CA GLN A 105 -24.87 5.42 10.23
C GLN A 105 -24.57 3.97 9.84
N GLU A 106 -25.56 3.25 9.31
CA GLU A 106 -25.39 1.84 8.93
C GLU A 106 -24.40 1.70 7.77
N VAL A 107 -24.44 2.63 6.81
CA VAL A 107 -23.44 2.67 5.73
C VAL A 107 -22.03 2.85 6.29
N CYS A 108 -21.85 3.75 7.27
CA CYS A 108 -20.56 3.98 7.91
C CYS A 108 -20.08 2.73 8.68
N VAL A 109 -20.96 2.09 9.46
CA VAL A 109 -20.67 0.88 10.25
C VAL A 109 -20.21 -0.29 9.36
N PHE A 110 -20.84 -0.49 8.20
CA PHE A 110 -20.54 -1.61 7.30
C PHE A 110 -19.49 -1.30 6.22
N THR A 111 -18.98 -0.07 6.12
CA THR A 111 -17.96 0.31 5.12
C THR A 111 -16.65 -0.47 5.35
N ALA A 112 -16.13 -0.53 6.58
CA ALA A 112 -14.86 -1.21 6.85
C ALA A 112 -14.90 -2.74 6.58
N PRO A 113 -15.94 -3.49 7.00
CA PRO A 113 -16.10 -4.90 6.61
C PRO A 113 -16.15 -5.13 5.10
N LEU A 114 -16.85 -4.27 4.34
CA LEU A 114 -16.93 -4.37 2.88
C LEU A 114 -15.55 -4.17 2.25
N PHE A 115 -14.82 -3.15 2.67
CA PHE A 115 -13.47 -2.86 2.18
C PHE A 115 -12.44 -3.92 2.56
N SER A 116 -12.66 -4.65 3.66
CA SER A 116 -11.85 -5.82 3.97
C SER A 116 -11.99 -6.93 2.95
N ALA A 117 -13.21 -7.24 2.50
CA ALA A 117 -13.42 -8.23 1.45
C ALA A 117 -12.74 -7.79 0.13
N LEU A 118 -12.84 -6.51 -0.22
CA LEU A 118 -12.12 -5.94 -1.36
C LEU A 118 -10.60 -6.00 -1.19
N CYS A 119 -10.09 -5.84 0.04
CA CYS A 119 -8.66 -6.00 0.35
C CYS A 119 -8.18 -7.42 0.14
N ALA A 120 -8.97 -8.44 0.51
CA ALA A 120 -8.65 -9.84 0.21
C ALA A 120 -8.54 -10.08 -1.30
N LEU A 121 -9.42 -9.47 -2.11
CA LEU A 121 -9.35 -9.51 -3.58
C LEU A 121 -8.12 -8.78 -4.15
N ALA A 122 -7.75 -7.63 -3.58
CA ALA A 122 -6.53 -6.91 -3.97
C ALA A 122 -5.27 -7.73 -3.66
N CYS A 123 -5.24 -8.39 -2.50
CA CYS A 123 -4.17 -9.29 -2.07
C CYS A 123 -4.04 -10.52 -3.01
N TYR A 124 -5.18 -11.12 -3.38
CA TYR A 124 -5.23 -12.15 -4.43
C TYR A 124 -4.59 -11.64 -5.74
N GLY A 125 -4.98 -10.45 -6.19
CA GLY A 125 -4.44 -9.83 -7.40
C GLY A 125 -2.92 -9.67 -7.35
N LEU A 126 -2.39 -9.17 -6.22
CA LEU A 126 -0.96 -8.93 -6.01
C LEU A 126 -0.15 -10.24 -6.09
N VAL A 127 -0.52 -11.26 -5.30
CA VAL A 127 0.23 -12.52 -5.24
C VAL A 127 0.07 -13.34 -6.53
N ARG A 128 -1.07 -13.21 -7.22
CA ARG A 128 -1.29 -13.84 -8.53
C ARG A 128 -0.29 -13.36 -9.57
N GLN A 129 0.12 -12.08 -9.51
CA GLN A 129 1.15 -11.52 -10.41
C GLN A 129 2.57 -11.94 -10.02
N ALA A 130 2.80 -12.35 -8.77
CA ALA A 130 4.13 -12.71 -8.29
C ALA A 130 4.46 -14.21 -8.44
N ARG A 131 3.54 -15.12 -8.09
CA ARG A 131 3.81 -16.56 -8.04
C ARG A 131 2.79 -17.42 -8.78
N GLY A 132 1.50 -17.08 -8.68
CA GLY A 132 0.42 -17.80 -9.36
C GLY A 132 -0.90 -17.83 -8.58
N PRO A 133 -1.94 -18.48 -9.15
CA PRO A 133 -3.29 -18.44 -8.59
C PRO A 133 -3.45 -19.24 -7.28
N SER A 134 -2.69 -20.32 -7.06
CA SER A 134 -2.77 -21.13 -5.83
C SER A 134 -2.28 -20.35 -4.62
N ALA A 135 -1.08 -19.76 -4.70
CA ALA A 135 -0.53 -18.88 -3.67
C ALA A 135 -1.45 -17.67 -3.42
N ALA A 136 -2.08 -17.15 -4.48
CA ALA A 136 -2.99 -16.02 -4.37
C ALA A 136 -4.26 -16.32 -3.55
N LEU A 137 -4.83 -17.52 -3.68
CA LEU A 137 -6.00 -17.93 -2.87
C LEU A 137 -5.64 -18.00 -1.38
N LEU A 138 -4.46 -18.54 -1.05
CA LEU A 138 -3.96 -18.56 0.33
C LEU A 138 -3.74 -17.14 0.87
N ALA A 139 -3.17 -16.24 0.06
CA ALA A 139 -2.94 -14.86 0.46
C ALA A 139 -4.26 -14.11 0.74
N ALA A 140 -5.28 -14.34 -0.08
CA ALA A 140 -6.61 -13.78 0.13
C ALA A 140 -7.26 -14.31 1.41
N LEU A 141 -7.14 -15.61 1.68
CA LEU A 141 -7.64 -16.23 2.90
C LEU A 141 -6.97 -15.63 4.14
N PHE A 142 -5.64 -15.55 4.15
CA PHE A 142 -4.90 -14.98 5.27
C PHE A 142 -5.21 -13.49 5.48
N MET A 143 -5.30 -12.70 4.42
CA MET A 143 -5.68 -11.29 4.53
C MET A 143 -7.10 -11.13 5.09
N GLY A 144 -8.02 -12.03 4.70
CA GLY A 144 -9.39 -12.02 5.18
C GLY A 144 -9.53 -12.31 6.68
N THR A 145 -8.64 -13.14 7.24
CA THR A 145 -8.71 -13.65 8.62
C THR A 145 -7.67 -13.08 9.58
N VAL A 146 -6.70 -12.27 9.10
CA VAL A 146 -5.59 -11.80 9.94
C VAL A 146 -6.06 -10.85 11.05
N PRO A 147 -5.77 -11.15 12.34
CA PRO A 147 -6.17 -10.31 13.47
C PRO A 147 -5.62 -8.88 13.39
N THR A 148 -4.38 -8.73 12.91
CA THR A 148 -3.72 -7.42 12.72
C THR A 148 -4.59 -6.43 11.95
N TYR A 149 -5.24 -6.88 10.87
CA TYR A 149 -6.10 -6.02 10.07
C TYR A 149 -7.51 -5.94 10.65
N MET A 150 -7.99 -7.03 11.26
CA MET A 150 -9.31 -7.05 11.90
C MET A 150 -9.44 -5.99 12.99
N SER A 151 -8.40 -5.76 13.81
CA SER A 151 -8.44 -4.80 14.93
C SER A 151 -8.90 -3.39 14.54
N ARG A 152 -8.62 -2.95 13.30
CA ARG A 152 -8.99 -1.62 12.77
C ARG A 152 -9.99 -1.67 11.61
N SER A 153 -10.61 -2.83 11.37
CA SER A 153 -11.61 -3.01 10.31
C SER A 153 -12.89 -3.72 10.77
N VAL A 154 -13.12 -3.79 12.08
CA VAL A 154 -14.37 -4.33 12.66
C VAL A 154 -15.56 -3.43 12.29
N GLY A 155 -16.75 -4.03 12.15
CA GLY A 155 -17.99 -3.27 12.01
C GLY A 155 -18.15 -2.26 13.15
N GLY A 156 -18.38 -1.00 12.79
CA GLY A 156 -18.47 0.13 13.73
C GLY A 156 -17.18 0.94 13.90
N SER A 157 -16.01 0.42 13.48
CA SER A 157 -14.75 1.18 13.43
C SER A 157 -14.64 1.94 12.11
N TYR A 158 -15.29 3.11 12.04
CA TYR A 158 -15.31 3.98 10.86
C TYR A 158 -14.08 4.92 10.81
N ASP A 159 -12.90 4.32 10.74
CA ASP A 159 -11.63 5.04 10.56
C ASP A 159 -11.04 4.83 9.16
N ASN A 160 -10.14 5.74 8.77
CA ASN A 160 -9.52 5.79 7.45
C ASN A 160 -8.73 4.51 7.13
N GLU A 161 -8.19 3.85 8.14
CA GLU A 161 -7.34 2.66 8.03
C GLU A 161 -8.05 1.48 7.36
N GLY A 162 -9.36 1.31 7.61
CA GLY A 162 -10.16 0.24 7.01
C GLY A 162 -10.28 0.33 5.49
N VAL A 163 -10.23 1.55 4.93
CA VAL A 163 -10.24 1.78 3.47
C VAL A 163 -8.82 1.90 2.92
N ALA A 164 -7.91 2.45 3.73
CA ALA A 164 -6.54 2.73 3.33
C ALA A 164 -5.73 1.47 3.02
N ILE A 165 -5.90 0.38 3.79
CA ILE A 165 -5.17 -0.86 3.54
C ILE A 165 -5.57 -1.49 2.20
N PHE A 166 -6.88 -1.46 1.87
CA PHE A 166 -7.33 -1.84 0.53
C PHE A 166 -6.67 -0.97 -0.54
N ALA A 167 -6.68 0.36 -0.37
CA ALA A 167 -6.08 1.29 -1.32
C ALA A 167 -4.58 1.04 -1.52
N LEU A 168 -3.84 0.79 -0.42
CA LEU A 168 -2.41 0.51 -0.41
C LEU A 168 -2.09 -0.81 -1.14
N VAL A 169 -2.76 -1.90 -0.81
CA VAL A 169 -2.56 -3.21 -1.47
C VAL A 169 -2.98 -3.14 -2.93
N ASN A 170 -4.05 -2.42 -3.26
CA ASN A 170 -4.48 -2.21 -4.64
C ASN A 170 -3.47 -1.38 -5.44
N CYS A 171 -2.83 -0.36 -4.85
CA CYS A 171 -1.73 0.37 -5.48
C CYS A 171 -0.58 -0.58 -5.83
N PHE A 172 -0.16 -1.42 -4.88
CA PHE A 172 0.91 -2.38 -5.11
C PHE A 172 0.54 -3.44 -6.16
N TYR A 173 -0.69 -3.94 -6.14
CA TYR A 173 -1.20 -4.83 -7.18
C TYR A 173 -1.11 -4.19 -8.57
N ARG A 174 -1.60 -2.96 -8.72
CA ARG A 174 -1.58 -2.23 -10.00
C ARG A 174 -0.15 -1.90 -10.44
N PHE A 175 0.74 -1.59 -9.49
CA PHE A 175 2.15 -1.35 -9.77
C PHE A 175 2.84 -2.61 -10.32
N VAL A 176 2.73 -3.74 -9.60
CA VAL A 176 3.32 -5.01 -10.05
C VAL A 176 2.73 -5.45 -11.39
N LYS A 177 1.41 -5.28 -11.57
CA LYS A 177 0.76 -5.54 -12.86
C LYS A 177 1.33 -4.66 -13.98
N ALA A 178 1.49 -3.36 -13.75
CA ALA A 178 2.05 -2.43 -14.72
C ALA A 178 3.51 -2.75 -15.07
N VAL A 179 4.32 -3.19 -14.11
CA VAL A 179 5.71 -3.64 -14.36
C VAL A 179 5.74 -4.91 -15.20
N ASN A 180 4.83 -5.86 -14.96
CA ASN A 180 4.75 -7.10 -15.71
C ASN A 180 4.25 -6.88 -17.15
N THR A 181 3.17 -6.09 -17.34
CA THR A 181 2.55 -5.85 -18.65
C THR A 181 3.27 -4.78 -19.47
N GLY A 182 3.77 -3.72 -18.83
CA GLY A 182 4.43 -2.59 -19.48
C GLY A 182 3.49 -1.69 -20.30
N THR A 183 2.19 -1.68 -19.99
CA THR A 183 1.21 -0.85 -20.73
C THR A 183 0.96 0.49 -20.04
N LEU A 184 0.75 1.54 -20.83
CA LEU A 184 0.40 2.87 -20.30
C LEU A 184 -0.97 2.87 -19.61
N LEU A 185 -1.92 2.07 -20.08
CA LEU A 185 -3.24 1.94 -19.43
C LEU A 185 -3.12 1.40 -18.01
N ASP A 186 -2.30 0.37 -17.77
CA ASP A 186 -2.06 -0.13 -16.42
C ASP A 186 -1.36 0.92 -15.54
N ALA A 187 -0.48 1.76 -16.11
CA ALA A 187 0.12 2.88 -15.40
C ALA A 187 -0.89 3.98 -15.04
N MET A 188 -1.88 4.26 -15.91
CA MET A 188 -2.97 5.19 -15.60
C MET A 188 -3.87 4.65 -14.48
N PHE A 189 -4.19 3.35 -14.49
CA PHE A 189 -4.94 2.72 -13.39
C PHE A 189 -4.15 2.75 -12.07
N LEU A 190 -2.82 2.63 -12.12
CA LEU A 190 -1.96 2.84 -10.96
C LEU A 190 -2.05 4.28 -10.44
N CYS A 191 -2.02 5.29 -11.31
CA CYS A 191 -2.17 6.70 -10.91
C CYS A 191 -3.52 6.96 -10.24
N LEU A 192 -4.60 6.38 -10.74
CA LEU A 192 -5.93 6.47 -10.12
C LEU A 192 -5.99 5.76 -8.76
N ALA A 193 -5.37 4.58 -8.65
CA ALA A 193 -5.28 3.88 -7.38
C ALA A 193 -4.46 4.69 -6.36
N TYR A 194 -3.37 5.32 -6.80
CA TYR A 194 -2.55 6.20 -5.97
C TYR A 194 -3.34 7.44 -5.52
N LEU A 195 -4.08 8.08 -6.43
CA LEU A 195 -4.97 9.19 -6.06
C LEU A 195 -5.97 8.77 -4.98
N TYR A 196 -6.58 7.58 -5.11
CA TYR A 196 -7.49 7.06 -4.07
C TYR A 196 -6.78 6.84 -2.72
N MET A 197 -5.54 6.36 -2.74
CA MET A 197 -4.72 6.23 -1.54
C MET A 197 -4.42 7.58 -0.89
N VAL A 198 -4.01 8.59 -1.66
CA VAL A 198 -3.74 9.95 -1.17
C VAL A 198 -5.01 10.58 -0.58
N MET A 199 -6.17 10.35 -1.21
CA MET A 199 -7.45 10.82 -0.67
C MET A 199 -7.84 10.13 0.64
N SER A 200 -7.44 8.87 0.84
CA SER A 200 -7.91 8.05 1.96
C SER A 200 -7.03 8.16 3.20
N TRP A 201 -5.71 8.19 3.07
CA TRP A 201 -4.82 8.15 4.23
C TRP A 201 -3.43 8.74 3.97
N GLY A 202 -2.86 9.38 5.00
CA GLY A 202 -1.52 9.95 4.99
C GLY A 202 -0.38 8.95 4.72
N GLY A 203 -0.64 7.64 4.80
CA GLY A 203 0.32 6.60 4.43
C GLY A 203 0.64 6.53 2.93
N TYR A 204 0.10 7.41 2.08
CA TYR A 204 0.56 7.56 0.69
C TYR A 204 2.06 7.89 0.59
N SER A 205 2.63 8.52 1.62
CA SER A 205 4.08 8.76 1.77
C SER A 205 4.89 7.45 1.80
N PHE A 206 4.32 6.36 2.33
CA PHE A 206 4.95 5.04 2.28
C PHE A 206 4.99 4.49 0.85
N VAL A 207 3.89 4.60 0.10
CA VAL A 207 3.79 4.10 -1.29
C VAL A 207 4.76 4.84 -2.21
N ILE A 208 4.80 6.17 -2.11
CA ILE A 208 5.64 7.02 -2.98
C ILE A 208 7.13 6.91 -2.64
N ASN A 209 7.52 6.36 -1.49
CA ASN A 209 8.92 6.09 -1.15
C ASN A 209 9.34 4.64 -1.45
N LEU A 210 8.45 3.67 -1.25
CA LEU A 210 8.73 2.26 -1.53
C LEU A 210 8.90 1.97 -3.03
N ILE A 211 8.06 2.58 -3.87
CA ILE A 211 8.11 2.34 -5.33
C ILE A 211 9.42 2.86 -5.96
N PRO A 212 9.87 4.11 -5.69
CA PRO A 212 11.18 4.57 -6.15
C PRO A 212 12.34 3.78 -5.54
N LEU A 213 12.25 3.37 -4.27
CA LEU A 213 13.28 2.54 -3.65
C LEU A 213 13.43 1.21 -4.43
N TYR A 214 12.32 0.56 -4.76
CA TYR A 214 12.34 -0.62 -5.63
C TYR A 214 12.97 -0.32 -7.01
N ALA A 215 12.60 0.80 -7.65
CA ALA A 215 13.16 1.17 -8.94
C ALA A 215 14.67 1.45 -8.86
N LEU A 216 15.14 2.13 -7.81
CA LEU A 216 16.56 2.38 -7.56
C LEU A 216 17.33 1.08 -7.41
N VAL A 217 16.82 0.15 -6.60
CA VAL A 217 17.44 -1.15 -6.38
C VAL A 217 17.48 -1.95 -7.68
N MET A 218 16.44 -1.89 -8.52
CA MET A 218 16.46 -2.51 -9.85
C MET A 218 17.50 -1.90 -10.79
N ILE A 219 17.78 -0.59 -10.70
CA ILE A 219 18.85 0.07 -11.45
C ILE A 219 20.23 -0.42 -10.96
N VAL A 220 20.43 -0.54 -9.64
CA VAL A 220 21.68 -1.02 -9.03
C VAL A 220 21.98 -2.47 -9.43
N PHE A 221 20.96 -3.34 -9.46
CA PHE A 221 21.10 -4.72 -9.96
C PHE A 221 21.21 -4.82 -11.48
N GLY A 222 21.21 -3.69 -12.21
CA GLY A 222 21.32 -3.65 -13.67
C GLY A 222 20.09 -4.17 -14.40
N ARG A 223 18.95 -4.36 -13.72
CA ARG A 223 17.68 -4.88 -14.27
C ARG A 223 16.73 -3.76 -14.71
N MET A 224 17.26 -2.71 -15.34
CA MET A 224 16.43 -1.62 -15.84
C MET A 224 15.72 -2.06 -17.13
N SER A 225 14.38 -2.14 -17.08
CA SER A 225 13.55 -2.45 -18.24
C SER A 225 12.71 -1.24 -18.67
N ALA A 226 12.39 -1.16 -19.97
CA ALA A 226 11.48 -0.13 -20.48
C ALA A 226 10.09 -0.20 -19.80
N ARG A 227 9.67 -1.40 -19.38
CA ARG A 227 8.40 -1.62 -18.66
C ARG A 227 8.41 -0.92 -17.30
N LEU A 228 9.52 -1.00 -16.57
CA LEU A 228 9.68 -0.30 -15.29
C LEU A 228 9.58 1.22 -15.47
N TYR A 229 10.18 1.76 -16.53
CA TYR A 229 10.07 3.18 -16.84
C TYR A 229 8.63 3.60 -17.18
N ILE A 230 7.93 2.83 -18.02
CA ILE A 230 6.52 3.11 -18.39
C ILE A 230 5.60 3.03 -17.16
N ALA A 231 5.89 2.17 -16.19
CA ALA A 231 5.12 2.09 -14.95
C ALA A 231 5.43 3.25 -13.98
N PHE A 232 6.70 3.64 -13.86
CA PHE A 232 7.15 4.61 -12.86
C PHE A 232 6.99 6.08 -13.28
N ALA A 233 7.29 6.41 -14.54
CA ALA A 233 7.29 7.80 -14.99
C ALA A 233 5.91 8.48 -14.91
N PRO A 234 4.80 7.84 -15.34
CA PRO A 234 3.46 8.39 -15.17
C PRO A 234 3.07 8.53 -13.69
N LEU A 235 3.47 7.60 -12.82
CA LEU A 235 3.19 7.67 -11.39
C LEU A 235 3.79 8.94 -10.76
N VAL A 236 5.04 9.28 -11.09
CA VAL A 236 5.67 10.50 -10.54
C VAL A 236 5.07 11.76 -11.17
N ALA A 237 4.87 11.78 -12.49
CA ALA A 237 4.34 12.99 -13.15
C ALA A 237 2.85 13.21 -12.84
N ILE A 238 2.00 12.25 -13.20
CA ILE A 238 0.54 12.34 -13.07
C ILE A 238 0.13 12.12 -11.61
N GLY A 239 0.74 11.16 -10.92
CA GLY A 239 0.40 10.89 -9.52
C GLY A 239 0.69 12.07 -8.59
N THR A 240 1.81 12.79 -8.79
CA THR A 240 2.09 14.02 -8.02
C THR A 240 1.10 15.13 -8.38
N LEU A 241 0.77 15.33 -9.66
CA LEU A 241 -0.25 16.32 -10.05
C LEU A 241 -1.61 16.01 -9.41
N CYS A 242 -2.00 14.73 -9.41
CA CYS A 242 -3.23 14.27 -8.76
C CYS A 242 -3.17 14.45 -7.24
N ALA A 243 -2.02 14.23 -6.60
CA ALA A 243 -1.84 14.46 -5.16
C ALA A 243 -1.95 15.96 -4.81
N CYS A 244 -1.40 16.85 -5.65
CA CYS A 244 -1.49 18.30 -5.46
C CYS A 244 -2.94 18.82 -5.51
N SER A 245 -3.84 18.12 -6.20
CA SER A 245 -5.25 18.49 -6.30
C SER A 245 -6.03 18.33 -4.99
N ILE A 246 -5.51 17.58 -4.01
CA ILE A 246 -6.18 17.35 -2.73
C ILE A 246 -5.79 18.48 -1.76
N PRO A 247 -6.73 19.28 -1.23
CA PRO A 247 -6.44 20.46 -0.41
C PRO A 247 -5.53 20.21 0.80
N VAL A 248 -5.69 19.06 1.46
CA VAL A 248 -4.88 18.67 2.61
C VAL A 248 -3.40 18.53 2.26
N VAL A 249 -3.13 18.05 1.05
CA VAL A 249 -1.77 17.84 0.56
C VAL A 249 -1.27 19.10 -0.14
N GLY A 250 -2.05 19.66 -1.06
CA GLY A 250 -1.72 20.87 -1.81
C GLY A 250 -0.30 20.80 -2.38
N PHE A 251 0.46 21.88 -2.22
CA PHE A 251 1.85 21.93 -2.68
C PHE A 251 2.85 21.19 -1.78
N ASN A 252 2.41 20.59 -0.66
CA ASN A 252 3.30 19.78 0.18
C ASN A 252 3.82 18.55 -0.57
N ALA A 253 3.08 18.05 -1.57
CA ALA A 253 3.57 16.97 -2.44
C ALA A 253 4.86 17.31 -3.20
N VAL A 254 5.14 18.61 -3.43
CA VAL A 254 6.34 19.07 -4.14
C VAL A 254 7.37 19.65 -3.17
N LEU A 255 6.92 20.35 -2.13
CA LEU A 255 7.81 21.08 -1.21
C LEU A 255 8.38 20.20 -0.09
N MET A 256 7.69 19.13 0.30
CA MET A 256 8.13 18.28 1.41
C MET A 256 9.23 17.31 1.01
N SER A 257 10.18 17.11 1.91
CA SER A 257 11.31 16.21 1.71
C SER A 257 10.89 14.75 1.52
N GLU A 258 9.71 14.37 2.03
CA GLU A 258 9.15 13.02 1.92
C GLU A 258 8.93 12.55 0.47
N HIS A 259 8.79 13.49 -0.48
CA HIS A 259 8.61 13.18 -1.91
C HIS A 259 9.90 13.25 -2.73
N PHE A 260 10.98 13.80 -2.17
CA PHE A 260 12.24 14.01 -2.91
C PHE A 260 12.88 12.70 -3.37
N GLY A 261 12.70 11.60 -2.63
CA GLY A 261 13.15 10.27 -3.07
C GLY A 261 12.57 9.87 -4.43
N SER A 262 11.29 10.19 -4.67
CA SER A 262 10.63 9.88 -5.93
C SER A 262 11.14 10.72 -7.11
N PHE A 263 11.34 12.03 -6.90
CA PHE A 263 11.88 12.93 -7.93
C PHE A 263 13.35 12.62 -8.24
N LEU A 264 14.15 12.26 -7.23
CA LEU A 264 15.54 11.86 -7.40
C LEU A 264 15.64 10.63 -8.32
N VAL A 265 14.88 9.57 -8.01
CA VAL A 265 14.90 8.33 -8.82
C VAL A 265 14.35 8.59 -10.22
N PHE A 266 13.34 9.45 -10.36
CA PHE A 266 12.84 9.88 -11.67
C PHE A 266 13.95 10.54 -12.50
N GLY A 267 14.71 11.47 -11.91
CA GLY A 267 15.88 12.07 -12.56
C GLY A 267 16.95 11.04 -12.95
N VAL A 268 17.30 10.14 -12.02
CA VAL A 268 18.28 9.06 -12.26
C VAL A 268 17.85 8.15 -13.43
N MET A 269 16.57 7.80 -13.52
CA MET A 269 16.04 7.00 -14.63
C MET A 269 16.14 7.71 -15.98
N HIS A 270 15.85 9.01 -16.04
CA HIS A 270 15.99 9.81 -17.26
C HIS A 270 17.45 9.87 -17.72
N VAL A 271 18.37 10.12 -16.79
CA VAL A 271 19.81 10.14 -17.08
C VAL A 271 20.28 8.77 -17.58
N TYR A 272 19.88 7.68 -16.93
CA TYR A 272 20.23 6.33 -17.35
C TYR A 272 19.74 6.03 -18.78
N LEU A 273 18.49 6.37 -19.10
CA LEU A 273 17.92 6.18 -20.44
C LEU A 273 18.63 7.03 -21.49
N PHE A 274 18.94 8.29 -21.15
CA PHE A 274 19.66 9.20 -22.02
C PHE A 274 21.08 8.71 -22.34
N ILE A 275 21.82 8.23 -21.32
CA ILE A 275 23.13 7.58 -21.51
C ILE A 275 22.98 6.34 -22.42
N GLY A 276 21.94 5.54 -22.20
CA GLY A 276 21.62 4.38 -23.02
C GLY A 276 21.29 4.72 -24.48
N PHE A 277 20.67 5.88 -24.73
CA PHE A 277 20.38 6.38 -26.08
C PHE A 277 21.65 6.86 -26.78
N ILE A 278 22.48 7.66 -26.10
CA ILE A 278 23.78 8.14 -26.58
C ILE A 278 24.69 6.95 -26.92
N ARG A 279 24.75 5.93 -26.07
CA ARG A 279 25.54 4.70 -26.28
C ARG A 279 25.21 3.99 -27.59
N ARG A 280 23.94 4.03 -28.04
CA ARG A 280 23.52 3.39 -29.28
C ARG A 280 23.86 4.20 -30.54
N ARG A 281 24.07 5.52 -30.39
CA ARG A 281 24.29 6.43 -31.53
C ARG A 281 25.77 6.77 -31.76
N LEU A 282 26.64 6.62 -30.76
CA LEU A 282 28.08 6.93 -30.88
C LEU A 282 28.97 5.69 -30.95
N SER A 283 30.13 5.84 -31.59
CA SER A 283 31.18 4.83 -31.60
C SER A 283 31.87 4.71 -30.22
N ARG A 284 32.38 3.52 -29.89
CA ARG A 284 32.90 3.18 -28.55
C ARG A 284 33.96 4.16 -28.01
N ARG A 285 34.79 4.76 -28.89
CA ARG A 285 35.84 5.71 -28.52
C ARG A 285 35.28 7.07 -28.08
N HIS A 286 34.39 7.67 -28.88
CA HIS A 286 33.73 8.94 -28.53
C HIS A 286 32.80 8.78 -27.32
N PHE A 287 32.18 7.60 -27.16
CA PHE A 287 31.37 7.30 -25.99
C PHE A 287 32.18 7.25 -24.70
N GLN A 288 33.39 6.68 -24.69
CA GLN A 288 34.23 6.65 -23.49
C GLN A 288 34.66 8.06 -23.06
N THR A 289 35.06 8.92 -23.99
CA THR A 289 35.46 10.31 -23.68
C THR A 289 34.27 11.13 -23.19
N LEU A 290 33.10 10.97 -23.82
CA LEU A 290 31.87 11.66 -23.43
C LEU A 290 31.31 11.14 -22.11
N LEU A 291 31.45 9.84 -21.82
CA LEU A 291 31.03 9.27 -20.54
C LEU A 291 31.90 9.77 -19.40
N ILE A 292 33.22 9.89 -19.59
CA ILE A 292 34.12 10.49 -18.57
C ILE A 292 33.76 11.97 -18.35
N ALA A 293 33.50 12.73 -19.41
CA ALA A 293 33.09 14.14 -19.31
C ALA A 293 31.71 14.31 -18.64
N VAL A 294 30.73 13.48 -19.00
CA VAL A 294 29.38 13.50 -18.40
C VAL A 294 29.42 12.97 -16.97
N LEU A 295 30.25 12.00 -16.64
CA LEU A 295 30.41 11.51 -15.27
C LEU A 295 31.05 12.59 -14.39
N LEU A 296 32.07 13.29 -14.88
CA LEU A 296 32.67 14.44 -14.18
C LEU A 296 31.66 15.58 -13.98
N LEU A 297 30.87 15.91 -15.01
CA LEU A 297 29.82 16.91 -14.92
C LEU A 297 28.69 16.46 -13.99
N ALA A 298 28.28 15.19 -14.04
CA ALA A 298 27.25 14.62 -13.19
C ALA A 298 27.71 14.54 -11.73
N VAL A 299 28.98 14.24 -11.47
CA VAL A 299 29.57 14.29 -10.12
C VAL A 299 29.63 15.75 -9.63
N ALA A 300 29.95 16.71 -10.49
CA ALA A 300 29.93 18.13 -10.12
C ALA A 300 28.51 18.65 -9.84
N VAL A 301 27.53 18.29 -10.67
CA VAL A 301 26.12 18.65 -10.50
C VAL A 301 25.50 17.92 -9.31
N PHE A 302 25.87 16.66 -9.07
CA PHE A 302 25.45 15.89 -7.90
C PHE A 302 26.06 16.47 -6.63
N ALA A 303 27.36 16.83 -6.64
CA ALA A 303 28.01 17.50 -5.53
C ALA A 303 27.34 18.86 -5.24
N PHE A 304 27.00 19.63 -6.28
CA PHE A 304 26.27 20.89 -6.13
C PHE A 304 24.85 20.69 -5.62
N ALA A 305 24.10 19.72 -6.14
CA ALA A 305 22.76 19.37 -5.68
C ALA A 305 22.78 18.91 -4.22
N VAL A 306 23.71 18.04 -3.84
CA VAL A 306 23.92 17.60 -2.45
C VAL A 306 24.32 18.79 -1.57
N LEU A 307 25.14 19.72 -2.05
CA LEU A 307 25.48 20.94 -1.30
C LEU A 307 24.26 21.84 -1.07
N THR A 308 23.43 22.04 -2.10
CA THR A 308 22.22 22.88 -2.00
C THR A 308 21.15 22.23 -1.13
N ILE A 309 20.99 20.90 -1.21
CA ILE A 309 20.10 20.14 -0.32
C ILE A 309 20.66 20.18 1.11
N ALA A 310 21.95 19.95 1.31
CA ALA A 310 22.59 20.04 2.62
C ALA A 310 22.47 21.46 3.21
N ALA A 311 22.60 22.51 2.41
CA ALA A 311 22.42 23.89 2.84
C ALA A 311 20.96 24.21 3.19
N TYR A 312 19.98 23.65 2.45
CA TYR A 312 18.55 23.74 2.77
C TYR A 312 18.22 22.98 4.05
N VAL A 313 18.80 21.80 4.22
CA VAL A 313 18.64 20.89 5.36
C VAL A 313 19.27 21.45 6.63
N LEU A 314 20.45 22.10 6.55
CA LEU A 314 21.08 22.78 7.70
C LEU A 314 20.30 24.03 8.17
N LYS A 315 19.51 24.66 7.29
CA LYS A 315 18.73 25.86 7.61
C LYS A 315 17.41 25.55 8.32
N SER A 316 16.98 24.27 8.32
CA SER A 316 15.75 23.78 8.95
C SER A 316 16.08 23.02 10.24
N PRO A 317 15.51 23.38 11.41
CA PRO A 317 15.67 22.62 12.65
C PRO A 317 15.13 21.18 12.59
N THR A 318 14.33 20.86 11.56
CA THR A 318 13.66 19.55 11.37
C THR A 318 14.10 18.83 10.10
N LEU A 319 15.22 19.25 9.46
CA LEU A 319 15.72 18.69 8.20
C LEU A 319 14.68 18.72 7.05
N GLY A 320 13.64 19.55 7.15
CA GLY A 320 12.49 19.58 6.23
C GLY A 320 11.50 18.42 6.35
N TRP A 321 11.68 17.51 7.31
CA TRP A 321 10.75 16.41 7.61
C TRP A 321 9.63 16.89 8.53
N THR A 322 8.44 16.27 8.41
CA THR A 322 7.38 16.52 9.40
C THR A 322 7.80 15.88 10.72
N GLY A 323 7.42 16.50 11.86
CA GLY A 323 7.77 15.97 13.17
C GLY A 323 7.39 14.49 13.33
N ARG A 324 6.26 14.08 12.76
CA ARG A 324 5.76 12.70 12.73
C ARG A 324 6.55 11.74 11.83
N SER A 325 7.08 12.17 10.69
CA SER A 325 7.91 11.28 9.87
C SER A 325 9.33 11.16 10.41
N MET A 326 9.86 12.22 11.05
CA MET A 326 11.14 12.16 11.75
C MET A 326 11.12 11.16 12.91
N THR A 327 10.01 11.01 13.65
CA THR A 327 9.90 9.98 14.70
C THR A 327 10.02 8.54 14.19
N LEU A 328 9.73 8.31 12.90
CA LEU A 328 9.85 6.98 12.29
C LEU A 328 11.29 6.63 11.91
N LEU A 329 12.12 7.65 11.68
CA LEU A 329 13.55 7.49 11.38
C LEU A 329 14.40 7.55 12.65
N ASP A 330 14.03 8.43 13.58
CA ASP A 330 14.60 8.53 14.92
C ASP A 330 13.50 8.42 15.99
N PRO A 331 13.31 7.23 16.59
CA PRO A 331 12.29 7.02 17.62
C PRO A 331 12.56 7.81 18.91
N THR A 332 13.79 8.31 19.10
CA THR A 332 14.16 9.09 20.30
C THR A 332 13.82 10.58 20.18
N TYR A 333 13.54 11.06 18.97
CA TYR A 333 13.19 12.46 18.72
C TYR A 333 11.85 12.83 19.36
N ALA A 334 10.84 11.98 19.22
CA ALA A 334 9.48 12.21 19.72
C ALA A 334 9.46 12.45 21.24
N SER A 335 10.13 11.55 21.97
CA SER A 335 10.15 11.55 23.44
C SER A 335 10.91 12.73 24.03
N ARG A 336 11.88 13.29 23.28
CA ARG A 336 12.70 14.42 23.72
C ARG A 336 12.09 15.78 23.35
N PHE A 337 11.49 15.92 22.18
CA PHE A 337 11.14 17.24 21.63
C PHE A 337 9.64 17.48 21.48
N VAL A 338 8.79 16.44 21.40
CA VAL A 338 7.34 16.60 21.20
C VAL A 338 6.55 15.59 22.05
N PRO A 339 6.33 15.89 23.35
CA PRO A 339 5.71 14.93 24.29
C PRO A 339 4.26 14.55 23.92
N ILE A 340 3.56 15.41 23.16
CA ILE A 340 2.20 15.11 22.66
C ILE A 340 2.21 13.87 21.76
N ILE A 341 3.22 13.71 20.91
CA ILE A 341 3.34 12.53 20.03
C ILE A 341 3.69 11.29 20.88
N ALA A 342 4.58 11.43 21.85
CA ALA A 342 4.98 10.31 22.71
C ALA A 342 3.86 9.82 23.65
N SER A 343 2.90 10.68 23.99
CA SER A 343 1.80 10.34 24.90
C SER A 343 0.76 9.36 24.33
N VAL A 344 0.70 9.17 23.00
CA VAL A 344 -0.24 8.23 22.39
C VAL A 344 0.31 6.81 22.49
N SER A 345 -0.49 5.90 23.05
CA SER A 345 -0.10 4.49 23.21
C SER A 345 0.28 3.80 21.89
N GLU A 346 -0.33 4.22 20.78
CA GLU A 346 -0.07 3.68 19.44
C GLU A 346 1.33 4.01 18.88
N HIS A 347 1.98 5.06 19.41
CA HIS A 347 3.31 5.50 19.01
C HIS A 347 4.44 4.72 19.70
N GLN A 348 4.10 3.81 20.63
CA GLN A 348 5.08 2.99 21.33
C GLN A 348 5.65 1.88 20.41
N PRO A 349 6.87 1.38 20.70
CA PRO A 349 7.49 0.30 19.95
C PRO A 349 6.79 -1.05 20.18
N THR A 350 6.85 -1.95 19.20
CA THR A 350 6.21 -3.28 19.27
C THR A 350 7.02 -4.26 20.11
N GLN A 351 6.33 -5.05 20.94
CA GLN A 351 6.91 -6.21 21.62
C GLN A 351 6.77 -7.46 20.75
N TRP A 352 7.66 -8.45 20.94
CA TRP A 352 7.61 -9.73 20.22
C TRP A 352 6.30 -10.51 20.47
N SER A 353 5.71 -10.34 21.65
CA SER A 353 4.41 -10.94 22.01
C SER A 353 3.29 -10.45 21.10
N SER A 354 3.26 -9.15 20.77
CA SER A 354 2.29 -8.55 19.85
C SER A 354 2.38 -9.15 18.45
N TYR A 355 3.59 -9.44 17.96
CA TYR A 355 3.77 -10.13 16.67
C TYR A 355 3.11 -11.51 16.67
N LEU A 356 3.21 -12.26 17.77
CA LEU A 356 2.57 -13.58 17.87
C LEU A 356 1.06 -13.50 18.05
N THR A 357 0.54 -12.51 18.78
CA THR A 357 -0.92 -12.37 18.95
C THR A 357 -1.60 -11.97 17.65
N ASP A 358 -1.00 -11.07 16.88
CA ASP A 358 -1.73 -10.42 15.78
C ASP A 358 -1.51 -11.10 14.43
N LEU A 359 -0.41 -11.86 14.27
CA LEU A 359 -0.07 -12.59 13.03
C LEU A 359 -0.04 -14.11 13.23
N HIS A 360 -0.01 -14.61 14.47
CA HIS A 360 -0.04 -16.02 14.82
C HIS A 360 0.98 -16.86 14.02
N ILE A 361 0.52 -17.88 13.29
CA ILE A 361 1.37 -18.79 12.51
C ILE A 361 2.02 -18.10 11.29
N LEU A 362 1.53 -16.95 10.85
CA LEU A 362 2.08 -16.28 9.66
C LEU A 362 3.50 -15.74 9.92
N VAL A 363 3.84 -15.42 11.16
CA VAL A 363 5.19 -14.96 11.54
C VAL A 363 6.24 -16.03 11.26
N THR A 364 5.92 -17.30 11.48
CA THR A 364 6.88 -18.40 11.26
C THR A 364 7.05 -18.73 9.78
N PHE A 365 5.99 -18.58 8.98
CA PHE A 365 6.03 -18.84 7.53
C PHE A 365 6.51 -17.66 6.69
N ALA A 366 6.47 -16.43 7.20
CA ALA A 366 6.93 -15.25 6.46
C ALA A 366 8.41 -15.30 6.04
N PRO A 367 9.37 -15.72 6.90
CA PRO A 367 10.77 -15.90 6.49
C PRO A 367 10.95 -16.95 5.39
N LEU A 368 10.18 -18.04 5.43
CA LEU A 368 10.21 -19.08 4.38
C LEU A 368 9.74 -18.51 3.04
N GLY A 369 8.69 -17.69 3.05
CA GLY A 369 8.24 -16.92 1.89
C GLY A 369 9.31 -15.99 1.33
N LEU A 370 9.99 -15.25 2.21
CA LEU A 370 11.08 -14.33 1.83
C LEU A 370 12.21 -15.08 1.10
N ILE A 371 12.67 -16.20 1.66
CA ILE A 371 13.73 -17.04 1.07
C ILE A 371 13.29 -17.57 -0.29
N SER A 372 12.04 -18.03 -0.42
CA SER A 372 11.52 -18.52 -1.71
C SER A 372 11.44 -17.41 -2.77
N CYS A 373 10.98 -16.22 -2.38
CA CYS A 373 10.90 -15.06 -3.28
C CYS A 373 12.29 -14.62 -3.77
N ILE A 374 13.31 -14.68 -2.91
CA ILE A 374 14.71 -14.36 -3.27
C ILE A 374 15.23 -15.39 -4.28
N ARG A 375 15.00 -16.69 -4.04
CA ARG A 375 15.45 -17.76 -4.94
C ARG A 375 14.84 -17.68 -6.34
N THR A 376 13.59 -17.24 -6.45
CA THR A 376 12.84 -17.25 -7.71
C THR A 376 12.88 -15.94 -8.50
N SER A 377 13.59 -14.93 -7.98
CA SER A 377 14.15 -13.76 -8.69
C SER A 377 13.34 -13.22 -9.89
N SER A 378 12.04 -13.00 -9.69
CA SER A 378 11.15 -12.28 -10.60
C SER A 378 11.00 -10.82 -10.16
N ASP A 379 10.73 -9.90 -11.08
CA ASP A 379 10.51 -8.47 -10.77
C ASP A 379 9.41 -8.29 -9.71
N ALA A 380 8.32 -9.06 -9.85
CA ALA A 380 7.20 -9.05 -8.91
C ALA A 380 7.55 -9.64 -7.53
N THR A 381 8.33 -10.72 -7.46
CA THR A 381 8.73 -11.31 -6.17
C THR A 381 9.75 -10.44 -5.46
N PHE A 382 10.60 -9.73 -6.20
CA PHE A 382 11.54 -8.77 -5.65
C PHE A 382 10.82 -7.58 -5.00
N PHE A 383 9.73 -7.09 -5.62
CA PHE A 383 8.89 -6.06 -5.01
C PHE A 383 8.28 -6.52 -3.68
N LEU A 384 7.78 -7.76 -3.60
CA LEU A 384 7.22 -8.30 -2.36
C LEU A 384 8.27 -8.41 -1.23
N VAL A 385 9.52 -8.78 -1.56
CA VAL A 385 10.63 -8.82 -0.60
C VAL A 385 10.93 -7.43 -0.06
N MET A 386 11.06 -6.44 -0.94
CA MET A 386 11.29 -5.04 -0.52
C MET A 386 10.15 -4.52 0.34
N TYR A 387 8.90 -4.78 -0.04
CA TYR A 387 7.74 -4.40 0.75
C TYR A 387 7.78 -5.04 2.14
N GLY A 388 8.03 -6.35 2.23
CA GLY A 388 8.10 -7.07 3.51
C GLY A 388 9.21 -6.57 4.43
N LEU A 389 10.43 -6.36 3.91
CA LEU A 389 11.56 -5.87 4.70
C LEU A 389 11.32 -4.45 5.22
N THR A 390 10.81 -3.57 4.37
CA THR A 390 10.56 -2.17 4.74
C THR A 390 9.41 -2.08 5.75
N ALA A 391 8.34 -2.85 5.56
CA ALA A 391 7.22 -2.90 6.49
C ALA A 391 7.60 -3.51 7.85
N ALA A 392 8.46 -4.53 7.88
CA ALA A 392 8.93 -5.16 9.11
C ALA A 392 9.80 -4.21 9.96
N TYR A 393 10.60 -3.38 9.31
CA TYR A 393 11.36 -2.33 10.01
C TYR A 393 10.40 -1.32 10.67
N PHE A 394 9.44 -0.79 9.90
CA PHE A 394 8.52 0.23 10.41
C PHE A 394 7.56 -0.29 11.49
N SER A 395 7.11 -1.55 11.41
CA SER A 395 6.32 -2.17 12.48
C SER A 395 7.14 -2.34 13.76
N GLY A 396 8.46 -2.55 13.65
CA GLY A 396 9.37 -2.62 14.80
C GLY A 396 9.42 -1.30 15.58
N VAL A 397 9.39 -0.19 14.86
CA VAL A 397 9.47 1.17 15.44
C VAL A 397 8.15 1.60 16.09
N MET A 398 7.00 1.24 15.52
CA MET A 398 5.69 1.73 15.97
C MET A 398 4.58 0.69 15.85
N ILE A 399 3.83 0.45 16.93
CA ILE A 399 2.73 -0.55 17.00
C ILE A 399 1.67 -0.32 15.93
N ARG A 400 1.25 0.93 15.70
CA ARG A 400 0.24 1.22 14.66
C ARG A 400 0.64 0.75 13.26
N LEU A 401 1.93 0.76 12.94
CA LEU A 401 2.42 0.38 11.60
C LEU A 401 2.42 -1.13 11.36
N MET A 402 2.06 -1.92 12.38
CA MET A 402 1.76 -3.33 12.21
C MET A 402 0.63 -3.57 11.20
N LEU A 403 -0.30 -2.63 11.08
CA LEU A 403 -1.36 -2.64 10.05
C LEU A 403 -0.80 -2.69 8.62
N VAL A 404 0.35 -2.06 8.36
CA VAL A 404 1.03 -2.05 7.05
C VAL A 404 1.83 -3.33 6.83
N LEU A 405 2.33 -3.95 7.91
CA LEU A 405 3.02 -5.24 7.86
C LEU A 405 2.07 -6.40 7.55
N GLY A 406 0.84 -6.37 8.07
CA GLY A 406 -0.16 -7.44 7.92
C GLY A 406 -0.27 -7.97 6.49
N PRO A 407 -0.60 -7.13 5.49
CA PRO A 407 -0.71 -7.58 4.10
C PRO A 407 0.60 -8.15 3.54
N ALA A 408 1.77 -7.59 3.90
CA ALA A 408 3.07 -8.07 3.44
C ALA A 408 3.34 -9.51 3.94
N VAL A 409 3.11 -9.74 5.24
CA VAL A 409 3.28 -11.04 5.89
C VAL A 409 2.30 -12.06 5.32
N CYS A 410 1.03 -11.70 5.13
CA CYS A 410 0.05 -12.58 4.48
C CYS A 410 0.50 -13.01 3.07
N CYS A 411 1.03 -12.06 2.27
CA CYS A 411 1.55 -12.37 0.93
C CYS A 411 2.75 -13.32 0.98
N LEU A 412 3.74 -13.03 1.83
CA LEU A 412 4.97 -13.82 1.93
C LEU A 412 4.68 -15.22 2.49
N ALA A 413 3.91 -15.32 3.58
CA ALA A 413 3.52 -16.60 4.17
C ALA A 413 2.73 -17.46 3.17
N ALA A 414 1.84 -16.86 2.38
CA ALA A 414 1.10 -17.58 1.33
C ALA A 414 2.01 -18.13 0.23
N VAL A 415 3.04 -17.39 -0.20
CA VAL A 415 4.03 -17.89 -1.15
C VAL A 415 4.82 -19.05 -0.55
N GLY A 416 5.32 -18.90 0.68
CA GLY A 416 6.08 -19.95 1.38
C GLY A 416 5.28 -21.24 1.56
N ILE A 417 4.04 -21.15 2.05
CA ILE A 417 3.16 -22.30 2.23
C ILE A 417 2.80 -22.91 0.87
N SER A 418 2.51 -22.10 -0.15
CA SER A 418 2.21 -22.64 -1.49
C SER A 418 3.38 -23.42 -2.08
N ASP A 419 4.62 -22.95 -1.91
CA ASP A 419 5.78 -23.67 -2.42
C ASP A 419 6.00 -24.99 -1.67
N ILE A 420 5.79 -25.01 -0.34
CA ILE A 420 5.83 -26.25 0.46
C ILE A 420 4.76 -27.24 0.00
N LEU A 421 3.53 -26.77 -0.18
CA LEU A 421 2.43 -27.61 -0.65
C LEU A 421 2.70 -28.15 -2.05
N ASN A 422 3.25 -27.32 -2.95
CA ASN A 422 3.63 -27.77 -4.30
C ASN A 422 4.68 -28.90 -4.25
N ILE A 423 5.68 -28.80 -3.37
CA ILE A 423 6.70 -29.84 -3.20
C ILE A 423 6.07 -31.11 -2.61
N ALA A 424 5.25 -30.98 -1.57
CA ALA A 424 4.58 -32.11 -0.93
C ALA A 424 3.65 -32.86 -1.91
N PHE A 425 2.80 -32.14 -2.65
CA PHE A 425 1.89 -32.74 -3.63
C PHE A 425 2.60 -33.27 -4.88
N ALA A 426 3.74 -32.69 -5.27
CA ALA A 426 4.57 -33.26 -6.33
C ALA A 426 5.12 -34.63 -5.93
N SER A 427 5.54 -34.80 -4.67
CA SER A 427 5.96 -36.09 -4.12
C SER A 427 4.83 -37.12 -4.16
N VAL A 428 3.60 -36.71 -3.81
CA VAL A 428 2.42 -37.61 -3.85
C VAL A 428 2.06 -38.01 -5.28
N LYS A 429 2.13 -37.08 -6.25
CA LYS A 429 1.91 -37.40 -7.67
C LYS A 429 2.99 -38.32 -8.25
N GLY A 430 4.24 -38.14 -7.84
CA GLY A 430 5.31 -39.06 -8.21
C GLY A 430 5.06 -40.47 -7.67
N MET A 431 4.57 -40.55 -6.43
CA MET A 431 4.21 -41.82 -5.79
C MET A 431 3.01 -42.50 -6.46
N SER A 432 1.96 -41.75 -6.84
CA SER A 432 0.81 -42.32 -7.55
C SER A 432 1.19 -42.83 -8.94
N LEU A 433 2.03 -42.10 -9.69
CA LEU A 433 2.55 -42.55 -10.98
C LEU A 433 3.42 -43.82 -10.86
N SER A 434 4.21 -43.93 -9.79
CA SER A 434 4.98 -45.16 -9.53
C SER A 434 4.11 -46.36 -9.16
N MET A 435 2.97 -46.14 -8.49
CA MET A 435 2.02 -47.21 -8.17
C MET A 435 1.22 -47.65 -9.41
N ASP A 436 0.82 -46.73 -10.28
CA ASP A 436 0.15 -47.08 -11.54
C ASP A 436 1.09 -47.90 -12.46
N LEU A 437 2.39 -47.58 -12.50
CA LEU A 437 3.40 -48.35 -13.25
C LEU A 437 3.69 -49.75 -12.65
N LEU A 438 3.47 -49.94 -11.34
CA LEU A 438 3.63 -51.23 -10.66
C LEU A 438 2.33 -52.07 -10.70
N GLY A 439 1.22 -51.50 -11.15
CA GLY A 439 -0.08 -52.18 -11.29
C GLY A 439 -0.37 -52.72 -12.69
N GLU A 440 0.55 -52.56 -13.66
CA GLU A 440 0.44 -53.08 -15.03
C GLU A 440 1.28 -54.35 -15.30
N GLU A 441 1.80 -55.03 -14.25
CA GLU A 441 2.40 -56.38 -14.39
C GLU A 441 1.42 -57.52 -14.06
#